data_AF-A0A7C1JCA1-F1
#
_entry.id   AF-A0A7C1JCA1-F1
#
_cell.length_a   1.000
_cell.length_b   1.000
_cell.length_c   1.000
_cell.angle_alpha   90.00
_cell.angle_beta   90.00
_cell.angle_gamma   90.00
#
_symmetry.space_group_name_H-M   'P 1'
#
loop_
_entity.id
_entity.type
_entity.pdbx_description
1 polymer ?
#
loop_
_entity_poly.entity_id
_entity_poly.type
_entity_poly.pdbx_seq_one_letter_code
_entity_poly.pdbx_strand_id
1 'polypeptide(L)'
;MVKYIIINALSVLFFVSSVFGQENYGIIKGRAAYKGEVFAGVKILVFKEKEQIDLSKPDIVAGETKIDGSYEFKVPAGRYYLVALKKKYDSNNLKPEEGDLYCFYSGSPVEVIERGITYVGFNLIKVGKSKPDKKSNNSGIFGRVFFEGKNLEKSYIYIYKDFKGGFRGPAFLVYPSYDGKFSINLPPGTYYVIARKRAKGGMYGPIEEGDWFNFYHGNPVVIKKGFMKNVEIECVKRLSQLESDEGYPLLTGIIMDKNGKPRSGIFVMLYHTKNMQGKPLYISGRSDTNGSFSIKLPPGVYYVSARENIGGPPISGEWFGKLSDPINIENNTKIQITVEQVK
;
A
#
# COMPACT_ATOMS: atom_id res chain seq x y z
N MET A 1 15.73 -65.72 -53.22
CA MET A 1 14.98 -64.71 -54.00
C MET A 1 13.91 -64.12 -53.09
N VAL A 2 14.11 -62.84 -52.79
CA VAL A 2 13.33 -61.83 -52.04
C VAL A 2 11.93 -62.22 -51.53
N LYS A 3 11.71 -62.11 -50.22
CA LYS A 3 10.39 -61.85 -49.61
C LYS A 3 10.45 -60.51 -48.86
N TYR A 4 9.68 -59.55 -49.35
CA TYR A 4 9.49 -58.23 -48.77
C TYR A 4 8.77 -58.33 -47.41
N ILE A 5 9.31 -57.68 -46.38
CA ILE A 5 8.59 -57.38 -45.14
C ILE A 5 8.24 -55.90 -45.18
N ILE A 6 6.95 -55.61 -45.33
CA ILE A 6 6.38 -54.26 -45.24
C ILE A 6 6.25 -53.93 -43.75
N ILE A 7 7.06 -52.98 -43.29
CA ILE A 7 6.94 -52.39 -41.95
C ILE A 7 5.95 -51.22 -42.07
N ASN A 8 4.74 -51.39 -41.51
CA ASN A 8 3.81 -50.28 -41.31
C ASN A 8 4.29 -49.44 -40.12
N ALA A 9 4.84 -48.26 -40.39
CA ALA A 9 5.14 -47.25 -39.39
C ALA A 9 3.83 -46.52 -39.01
N LEU A 10 3.34 -46.80 -37.80
CA LEU A 10 2.19 -46.11 -37.22
C LEU A 10 2.66 -44.77 -36.64
N SER A 11 2.44 -43.68 -37.37
CA SER A 11 2.74 -42.31 -36.93
C SER A 11 1.75 -41.88 -35.85
N VAL A 12 2.14 -41.99 -34.57
CA VAL A 12 1.37 -41.42 -33.45
C VAL A 12 1.59 -39.90 -33.44
N LEU A 13 0.62 -39.15 -33.97
CA LEU A 13 0.55 -37.70 -33.82
C LEU A 13 0.20 -37.37 -32.35
N PHE A 14 1.20 -36.93 -31.57
CA PHE A 14 0.95 -36.30 -30.28
C PHE A 14 0.36 -34.91 -30.54
N PHE A 15 -0.97 -34.78 -30.39
CA PHE A 15 -1.61 -33.49 -30.19
C PHE A 15 -1.19 -32.96 -28.82
N VAL A 16 -0.19 -32.10 -28.79
CA VAL A 16 0.06 -31.22 -27.63
C VAL A 16 -1.08 -30.22 -27.62
N SER A 17 -2.15 -30.54 -26.91
CA SER A 17 -3.14 -29.55 -26.51
C SER A 17 -2.42 -28.52 -25.66
N SER A 18 -2.10 -27.37 -26.25
CA SER A 18 -1.79 -26.16 -25.49
C SER A 18 -2.99 -25.88 -24.62
N VAL A 19 -2.91 -26.27 -23.35
CA VAL A 19 -3.77 -25.74 -22.30
C VAL A 19 -3.50 -24.24 -22.34
N PHE A 20 -4.42 -23.48 -22.94
CA PHE A 20 -4.50 -22.04 -22.76
C PHE A 20 -4.59 -21.82 -21.25
N GLY A 21 -3.45 -21.51 -20.63
CA GLY A 21 -3.40 -21.15 -19.22
C GLY A 21 -4.36 -20.01 -19.01
N GLN A 22 -5.38 -20.23 -18.19
CA GLN A 22 -6.30 -19.19 -17.73
C GLN A 22 -5.48 -17.97 -17.32
N GLU A 23 -5.72 -16.81 -17.96
CA GLU A 23 -4.96 -15.58 -17.73
C GLU A 23 -5.24 -15.02 -16.33
N ASN A 24 -4.65 -15.62 -15.29
CA ASN A 24 -4.76 -15.19 -13.89
C ASN A 24 -3.89 -13.96 -13.58
N TYR A 25 -3.79 -13.01 -14.50
CA TYR A 25 -2.92 -11.83 -14.39
C TYR A 25 -3.76 -10.56 -14.29
N GLY A 26 -3.27 -9.59 -13.51
CA GLY A 26 -3.70 -8.20 -13.58
C GLY A 26 -2.54 -7.31 -14.03
N ILE A 27 -2.84 -6.03 -14.27
CA ILE A 27 -1.88 -5.00 -14.68
C ILE A 27 -1.62 -4.07 -13.50
N ILE A 28 -0.35 -3.80 -13.21
CA ILE A 28 0.05 -2.67 -12.38
C ILE A 28 0.65 -1.61 -13.29
N LYS A 29 0.19 -0.36 -13.14
CA LYS A 29 0.77 0.77 -13.86
C LYS A 29 0.75 2.04 -13.03
N GLY A 30 1.50 3.06 -13.44
CA GLY A 30 1.49 4.35 -12.76
C GLY A 30 2.67 5.21 -13.13
N ARG A 31 3.04 6.12 -12.23
CA ARG A 31 4.17 7.03 -12.41
C ARG A 31 5.06 7.08 -11.17
N ALA A 32 6.35 7.33 -11.38
CA ALA A 32 7.28 7.66 -10.31
C ALA A 32 7.81 9.09 -10.50
N ALA A 33 7.84 9.87 -9.43
CA ALA A 33 8.34 11.23 -9.45
C ALA A 33 9.15 11.56 -8.18
N TYR A 34 10.14 12.43 -8.31
CA TYR A 34 10.87 13.04 -7.20
C TYR A 34 10.68 14.55 -7.26
N LYS A 35 10.08 15.14 -6.23
CA LYS A 35 9.79 16.60 -6.17
C LYS A 35 9.04 17.15 -7.41
N GLY A 36 8.14 16.35 -7.98
CA GLY A 36 7.37 16.71 -9.17
C GLY A 36 8.09 16.45 -10.50
N GLU A 37 9.38 16.12 -10.48
CA GLU A 37 10.13 15.72 -11.67
C GLU A 37 9.95 14.22 -11.93
N VAL A 38 9.83 13.84 -13.21
CA VAL A 38 9.69 12.45 -13.67
C VAL A 38 10.98 11.96 -14.32
N PHE A 39 11.22 10.64 -14.26
CA PHE A 39 12.48 10.06 -14.71
C PHE A 39 12.27 8.69 -15.37
N ALA A 40 13.09 8.39 -16.38
CA ALA A 40 13.25 7.03 -16.89
C ALA A 40 14.14 6.17 -15.98
N GLY A 41 14.01 4.84 -16.10
CA GLY A 41 14.93 3.88 -15.49
C GLY A 41 14.77 3.75 -13.97
N VAL A 42 13.58 4.02 -13.43
CA VAL A 42 13.20 3.62 -12.07
C VAL A 42 12.67 2.20 -12.15
N LYS A 43 13.33 1.26 -11.47
CA LYS A 43 12.90 -0.15 -11.41
C LYS A 43 11.80 -0.33 -10.37
N ILE A 44 10.78 -1.13 -10.69
CA ILE A 44 9.73 -1.50 -9.74
C ILE A 44 10.02 -2.90 -9.20
N LEU A 45 10.35 -2.98 -7.92
CA LEU A 45 10.60 -4.22 -7.19
C LEU A 45 9.30 -4.70 -6.56
N VAL A 46 8.91 -5.94 -6.88
CA VAL A 46 7.63 -6.52 -6.48
C VAL A 46 7.88 -7.67 -5.51
N PHE A 47 7.20 -7.63 -4.37
CA PHE A 47 7.30 -8.65 -3.33
C PHE A 47 5.91 -9.21 -3.06
N LYS A 48 5.73 -10.52 -3.21
CA LYS A 48 4.47 -11.19 -2.85
C LYS A 48 4.27 -11.11 -1.33
N GLU A 49 3.03 -10.89 -0.89
CA GLU A 49 2.71 -10.80 0.54
C GLU A 49 3.13 -12.08 1.28
N LYS A 50 3.97 -11.89 2.30
CA LYS A 50 4.49 -12.90 3.23
C LYS A 50 4.61 -12.24 4.61
N GLU A 51 4.67 -13.02 5.69
CA GLU A 51 4.85 -12.47 7.05
C GLU A 51 6.19 -11.74 7.22
N GLN A 52 7.22 -12.23 6.52
CA GLN A 52 8.56 -11.65 6.50
C GLN A 52 9.01 -11.51 5.05
N ILE A 53 9.55 -10.34 4.71
CA ILE A 53 10.03 -10.03 3.37
C ILE A 53 11.46 -9.49 3.48
N ASP A 54 12.38 -10.12 2.74
CA ASP A 54 13.71 -9.59 2.49
C ASP A 54 13.62 -8.56 1.35
N LEU A 55 13.64 -7.27 1.70
CA LEU A 55 13.53 -6.17 0.74
C LEU A 55 14.71 -6.07 -0.24
N SER A 56 15.72 -6.93 -0.13
CA SER A 56 16.80 -7.05 -1.13
C SER A 56 16.59 -8.16 -2.16
N LYS A 57 15.53 -8.98 -2.01
CA LYS A 57 15.23 -10.12 -2.88
C LYS A 57 13.78 -10.05 -3.35
N PRO A 58 13.47 -9.20 -4.34
CA PRO A 58 12.13 -9.16 -4.90
C PRO A 58 11.77 -10.47 -5.58
N ASP A 59 10.48 -10.82 -5.52
CA ASP A 59 9.95 -11.95 -6.28
C ASP A 59 9.94 -11.63 -7.79
N ILE A 60 9.76 -10.35 -8.15
CA ILE A 60 9.83 -9.86 -9.53
C ILE A 60 10.54 -8.50 -9.55
N VAL A 61 11.52 -8.34 -10.44
CA VAL A 61 12.01 -7.00 -10.85
C VAL A 61 11.22 -6.64 -12.11
N ALA A 62 10.22 -5.79 -11.93
CA ALA A 62 9.29 -5.42 -12.98
C ALA A 62 9.75 -4.16 -13.74
N GLY A 63 8.95 -3.75 -14.73
CA GLY A 63 9.27 -2.75 -15.74
C GLY A 63 9.93 -1.48 -15.20
N GLU A 64 10.75 -0.87 -16.05
CA GLU A 64 11.37 0.42 -15.77
C GLU A 64 10.49 1.57 -16.23
N THR A 65 10.53 2.68 -15.51
CA THR A 65 9.84 3.90 -15.95
C THR A 65 10.39 4.41 -17.29
N LYS A 66 9.49 4.93 -18.12
CA LYS A 66 9.81 5.68 -19.34
C LYS A 66 10.24 7.12 -18.99
N ILE A 67 10.63 7.90 -20.00
CA ILE A 67 11.10 9.29 -19.85
C ILE A 67 10.06 10.17 -19.14
N ASP A 68 8.77 9.91 -19.36
CA ASP A 68 7.65 10.61 -18.71
C ASP A 68 7.34 10.08 -17.30
N GLY A 69 8.19 9.19 -16.75
CA GLY A 69 8.02 8.55 -15.45
C GLY A 69 6.98 7.45 -15.41
N SER A 70 6.31 7.13 -16.52
CA SER A 70 5.28 6.08 -16.56
C SER A 70 5.86 4.68 -16.62
N TYR A 71 5.19 3.71 -16.01
CA TYR A 71 5.52 2.29 -16.08
C TYR A 71 4.25 1.44 -16.13
N GLU A 72 4.36 0.23 -16.67
CA GLU A 72 3.30 -0.77 -16.72
C GLU A 72 3.89 -2.17 -16.77
N PHE A 73 3.30 -3.13 -16.05
CA PHE A 73 3.65 -4.54 -16.14
C PHE A 73 2.50 -5.45 -15.69
N LYS A 74 2.51 -6.70 -16.18
CA LYS A 74 1.58 -7.75 -15.74
C LYS A 74 2.15 -8.53 -14.56
N VAL A 75 1.30 -8.90 -13.62
CA VAL A 75 1.64 -9.77 -12.48
C VAL A 75 0.46 -10.68 -12.15
N PRO A 76 0.67 -11.92 -11.66
CA PRO A 76 -0.44 -12.77 -11.25
C PRO A 76 -1.34 -12.06 -10.23
N ALA A 77 -2.64 -12.36 -10.25
CA ALA A 77 -3.57 -11.87 -9.24
C ALA A 77 -3.07 -12.25 -7.83
N GLY A 78 -3.20 -11.33 -6.88
CA GLY A 78 -2.67 -11.49 -5.53
C GLY A 78 -2.36 -10.17 -4.84
N ARG A 79 -1.71 -10.26 -3.68
CA ARG A 79 -1.34 -9.12 -2.84
C ARG A 79 0.17 -8.94 -2.80
N TYR A 80 0.62 -7.71 -3.00
CA TYR A 80 2.02 -7.37 -3.21
C TYR A 80 2.45 -6.15 -2.41
N TYR A 81 3.72 -6.09 -2.04
CA TYR A 81 4.41 -4.87 -1.63
C TYR A 81 5.28 -4.41 -2.78
N LEU A 82 5.32 -3.10 -3.02
CA LEU A 82 6.03 -2.52 -4.14
C LEU A 82 7.06 -1.49 -3.67
N VAL A 83 8.24 -1.54 -4.26
CA VAL A 83 9.30 -0.55 -4.05
C VAL A 83 9.73 -0.01 -5.41
N ALA A 84 9.79 1.32 -5.54
CA ALA A 84 10.46 1.97 -6.66
C ALA A 84 11.90 2.30 -6.25
N LEU A 85 12.86 1.89 -7.09
CA LEU A 85 14.27 2.10 -6.86
C LEU A 85 14.96 2.55 -8.15
N LYS A 86 15.64 3.69 -8.09
CA LYS A 86 16.58 4.13 -9.13
C LYS A 86 17.95 4.28 -8.50
N LYS A 87 18.90 3.48 -8.97
CA LYS A 87 20.29 3.56 -8.52
C LYS A 87 20.95 4.83 -9.07
N LYS A 88 21.78 5.47 -8.25
CA LYS A 88 22.61 6.60 -8.68
C LYS A 88 23.66 6.17 -9.71
N TYR A 89 24.23 4.98 -9.51
CA TYR A 89 25.20 4.34 -10.40
C TYR A 89 24.67 2.98 -10.80
N ASP A 90 25.01 2.51 -12.01
CA ASP A 90 24.60 1.19 -12.44
C ASP A 90 25.13 0.11 -11.49
N SER A 91 24.22 -0.68 -10.96
CA SER A 91 24.48 -1.64 -9.90
C SER A 91 23.37 -2.67 -9.84
N ASN A 92 23.77 -3.92 -9.66
CA ASN A 92 22.84 -5.03 -9.41
C ASN A 92 22.38 -5.09 -7.95
N ASN A 93 22.91 -4.24 -7.07
CA ASN A 93 22.45 -4.14 -5.69
C ASN A 93 21.06 -3.50 -5.62
N LEU A 94 20.08 -4.27 -5.17
CA LEU A 94 18.68 -3.83 -5.02
C LEU A 94 18.37 -3.21 -3.65
N LYS A 95 19.39 -2.99 -2.81
CA LYS A 95 19.26 -2.18 -1.59
C LYS A 95 19.44 -0.69 -1.91
N PRO A 96 18.64 0.19 -1.29
CA PRO A 96 18.83 1.63 -1.41
C PRO A 96 20.14 2.08 -0.73
N GLU A 97 20.94 2.85 -1.44
CA GLU A 97 22.23 3.41 -1.03
C GLU A 97 22.22 4.93 -1.16
N GLU A 98 23.22 5.58 -0.56
CA GLU A 98 23.33 7.04 -0.57
C GLU A 98 23.25 7.62 -2.00
N GLY A 99 22.31 8.54 -2.19
CA GLY A 99 22.08 9.23 -3.46
C GLY A 99 21.13 8.53 -4.42
N ASP A 100 20.70 7.30 -4.14
CA ASP A 100 19.63 6.63 -4.90
C ASP A 100 18.29 7.37 -4.73
N LEU A 101 17.36 7.13 -5.65
CA LEU A 101 15.95 7.46 -5.47
C LEU A 101 15.19 6.22 -5.01
N TYR A 102 14.37 6.37 -3.98
CA TYR A 102 13.69 5.25 -3.34
C TYR A 102 12.27 5.63 -2.92
N CYS A 103 11.33 4.70 -3.07
CA CYS A 103 10.01 4.78 -2.45
C CYS A 103 9.51 3.37 -2.13
N PHE A 104 9.10 3.15 -0.88
CA PHE A 104 8.24 2.02 -0.55
C PHE A 104 6.79 2.47 -0.67
N TYR A 105 5.98 1.80 -1.49
CA TYR A 105 4.62 2.27 -1.77
C TYR A 105 3.73 2.27 -0.52
N SER A 106 3.04 3.37 -0.31
CA SER A 106 2.26 3.64 0.91
C SER A 106 0.90 3.00 0.98
N GLY A 107 0.31 2.71 -0.19
CA GLY A 107 -0.92 1.95 -0.30
C GLY A 107 -0.73 0.45 -0.04
N SER A 108 0.46 0.01 0.36
CA SER A 108 0.79 -1.40 0.57
C SER A 108 -0.03 -2.11 1.67
N PRO A 109 -0.37 -3.40 1.49
CA PRO A 109 -0.21 -4.17 0.25
C PRO A 109 -1.14 -3.67 -0.85
N VAL A 110 -0.65 -3.79 -2.08
CA VAL A 110 -1.34 -3.59 -3.34
C VAL A 110 -2.07 -4.86 -3.70
N GLU A 111 -3.36 -4.75 -3.99
CA GLU A 111 -4.16 -5.86 -4.47
C GLU A 111 -4.26 -5.81 -6.00
N VAL A 112 -4.01 -6.96 -6.62
CA VAL A 112 -4.09 -7.17 -8.07
C VAL A 112 -5.15 -8.22 -8.30
N ILE A 113 -6.18 -7.87 -9.05
CA ILE A 113 -7.25 -8.78 -9.44
C ILE A 113 -7.04 -9.27 -10.87
N GLU A 114 -7.59 -10.44 -11.20
CA GLU A 114 -7.55 -10.99 -12.56
C GLU A 114 -8.18 -10.00 -13.55
N ARG A 115 -7.48 -9.74 -14.68
CA ARG A 115 -7.86 -8.80 -15.74
C ARG A 115 -8.10 -7.35 -15.27
N GLY A 116 -7.79 -7.04 -14.02
CA GLY A 116 -7.88 -5.70 -13.46
C GLY A 116 -6.66 -4.85 -13.76
N ILE A 117 -6.83 -3.55 -13.56
CA ILE A 117 -5.75 -2.55 -13.59
C ILE A 117 -5.66 -1.93 -12.20
N THR A 118 -4.47 -1.92 -11.62
CA THR A 118 -4.17 -1.25 -10.35
C THR A 118 -3.18 -0.12 -10.58
N TYR A 119 -3.58 1.11 -10.28
CA TYR A 119 -2.70 2.28 -10.37
C TYR A 119 -1.86 2.44 -9.10
N VAL A 120 -0.54 2.61 -9.27
CA VAL A 120 0.39 2.82 -8.17
C VAL A 120 1.33 3.98 -8.47
N GLY A 121 1.23 5.03 -7.65
CA GLY A 121 2.10 6.20 -7.70
C GLY A 121 3.27 6.11 -6.73
N PHE A 122 4.47 6.46 -7.19
CA PHE A 122 5.64 6.55 -6.31
C PHE A 122 6.10 8.00 -6.14
N ASN A 123 6.00 8.51 -4.91
CA ASN A 123 6.66 9.74 -4.49
C ASN A 123 8.04 9.38 -3.94
N LEU A 124 9.06 9.51 -4.77
CA LEU A 124 10.42 9.15 -4.45
C LEU A 124 11.01 10.13 -3.42
N ILE A 125 11.93 9.63 -2.61
CA ILE A 125 12.86 10.44 -1.84
C ILE A 125 14.28 10.20 -2.35
N LYS A 126 15.20 11.10 -2.03
CA LYS A 126 16.63 10.89 -2.26
C LYS A 126 17.25 10.30 -1.01
N VAL A 127 17.84 9.12 -1.12
CA VAL A 127 18.43 8.42 0.02
C VAL A 127 19.61 9.21 0.55
N GLY A 128 19.53 9.58 1.83
CA GLY A 128 20.59 10.31 2.52
C GLY A 128 21.75 9.41 2.96
N LYS A 129 22.84 10.05 3.38
CA LYS A 129 23.98 9.35 3.96
C LYS A 129 23.59 8.68 5.28
N SER A 130 23.89 7.39 5.39
CA SER A 130 23.71 6.67 6.65
C SER A 130 24.72 7.14 7.69
N LYS A 131 24.26 7.40 8.92
CA LYS A 131 25.13 7.74 10.04
C LYS A 131 25.50 6.47 10.81
N PRO A 132 26.70 6.41 11.43
CA PRO A 132 27.13 5.24 12.18
C PRO A 132 26.26 5.03 13.42
N ASP A 133 26.13 3.76 13.82
CA ASP A 133 25.50 3.37 15.07
C ASP A 133 26.30 3.93 16.26
N LYS A 134 25.59 4.33 17.32
CA LYS A 134 26.20 4.80 18.57
C LYS A 134 26.23 3.68 19.60
N LYS A 135 27.40 3.41 20.19
CA LYS A 135 27.47 2.59 21.40
C LYS A 135 26.66 3.24 22.52
N SER A 136 25.92 2.45 23.28
CA SER A 136 25.09 2.91 24.40
C SER A 136 24.91 1.79 25.42
N ASN A 137 24.57 2.14 26.65
CA ASN A 137 24.14 1.16 27.65
C ASN A 137 22.76 0.55 27.27
N ASN A 138 21.99 1.27 26.45
CA ASN A 138 20.71 0.82 25.92
C ASN A 138 20.85 0.30 24.48
N SER A 139 19.76 -0.25 23.95
CA SER A 139 19.62 -0.62 22.54
C SER A 139 18.40 0.07 21.96
N GLY A 140 18.41 0.43 20.68
CA GLY A 140 17.27 1.13 20.10
C GLY A 140 17.57 1.94 18.85
N ILE A 141 16.68 2.91 18.56
CA ILE A 141 16.81 3.83 17.43
C ILE A 141 16.80 5.28 17.91
N PHE A 142 17.50 6.16 17.20
CA PHE A 142 17.42 7.59 17.39
C PHE A 142 17.51 8.31 16.04
N GLY A 143 16.98 9.52 15.97
CA GLY A 143 17.14 10.33 14.77
C GLY A 143 16.03 11.33 14.62
N ARG A 144 15.57 11.52 13.38
CA ARG A 144 14.60 12.55 13.05
C ARG A 144 13.68 12.16 11.90
N VAL A 145 12.50 12.74 11.93
CA VAL A 145 11.56 12.78 10.81
C VAL A 145 11.60 14.19 10.24
N PHE A 146 11.67 14.29 8.92
CA PHE A 146 11.77 15.58 8.26
C PHE A 146 11.00 15.59 6.94
N PHE A 147 10.66 16.78 6.46
CA PHE A 147 10.01 17.01 5.18
C PHE A 147 10.69 18.22 4.55
N GLU A 148 11.16 18.11 3.30
CA GLU A 148 11.87 19.18 2.59
C GLU A 148 13.05 19.77 3.41
N GLY A 149 13.82 18.88 4.04
CA GLY A 149 14.98 19.22 4.86
C GLY A 149 14.66 19.70 6.29
N LYS A 150 13.43 20.16 6.56
CA LYS A 150 13.00 20.69 7.87
C LYS A 150 12.43 19.59 8.76
N ASN A 151 12.67 19.66 10.07
CA ASN A 151 12.11 18.70 11.02
C ASN A 151 10.58 18.70 10.94
N LEU A 152 9.99 17.50 10.94
CA LEU A 152 8.56 17.33 10.85
C LEU A 152 7.96 17.15 12.24
N GLU A 153 7.60 18.28 12.84
CA GLU A 153 6.97 18.34 14.16
C GLU A 153 5.61 17.62 14.21
N LYS A 154 5.23 17.18 15.42
CA LYS A 154 3.95 16.50 15.72
C LYS A 154 3.74 15.26 14.85
N SER A 155 4.81 14.51 14.64
CA SER A 155 4.79 13.23 13.92
C SER A 155 4.79 12.07 14.90
N TYR A 156 4.52 10.86 14.39
CA TYR A 156 4.51 9.62 15.16
C TYR A 156 5.37 8.59 14.45
N ILE A 157 6.19 7.86 15.22
CA ILE A 157 7.00 6.73 14.76
C ILE A 157 6.25 5.45 15.09
N TYR A 158 5.97 4.64 14.08
CA TYR A 158 5.33 3.34 14.22
C TYR A 158 6.37 2.27 13.99
N ILE A 159 6.44 1.32 14.91
CA ILE A 159 7.39 0.22 14.88
C ILE A 159 6.60 -1.07 14.75
N TYR A 160 6.89 -1.85 13.73
CA TYR A 160 6.30 -3.16 13.48
C TYR A 160 7.39 -4.24 13.56
N LYS A 161 6.99 -5.49 13.88
CA LYS A 161 7.90 -6.64 13.94
C LYS A 161 7.90 -7.47 12.65
N ASP A 162 6.88 -7.31 11.83
CA ASP A 162 6.62 -8.12 10.64
C ASP A 162 5.77 -7.34 9.62
N PHE A 163 5.53 -7.95 8.47
CA PHE A 163 4.61 -7.45 7.45
C PHE A 163 3.16 -7.87 7.72
N LYS A 164 2.86 -8.51 8.87
CA LYS A 164 1.52 -9.00 9.17
C LYS A 164 0.55 -7.83 9.20
N GLY A 165 -0.46 -7.90 8.34
CA GLY A 165 -1.43 -6.84 8.21
C GLY A 165 -0.93 -5.58 7.46
N GLY A 166 0.22 -5.64 6.79
CA GLY A 166 0.68 -4.61 5.86
C GLY A 166 0.94 -3.25 6.50
N PHE A 167 1.48 -3.27 7.72
CA PHE A 167 1.73 -2.05 8.49
C PHE A 167 0.47 -1.21 8.73
N ARG A 168 -0.68 -1.87 8.78
CA ARG A 168 -1.98 -1.30 9.15
C ARG A 168 -2.51 -1.97 10.41
N GLY A 169 -3.12 -1.18 11.28
CA GLY A 169 -3.62 -1.63 12.58
C GLY A 169 -2.64 -1.33 13.71
N PRO A 170 -2.69 -2.08 14.83
CA PRO A 170 -1.83 -1.81 15.98
C PRO A 170 -0.37 -2.09 15.63
N ALA A 171 0.49 -1.11 15.93
CA ALA A 171 1.93 -1.29 15.86
C ALA A 171 2.44 -1.96 17.15
N PHE A 172 3.65 -2.54 17.11
CA PHE A 172 4.32 -3.01 18.33
C PHE A 172 4.58 -1.84 19.29
N LEU A 173 4.95 -0.68 18.74
CA LEU A 173 5.10 0.56 19.48
C LEU A 173 4.72 1.75 18.59
N VAL A 174 4.04 2.74 19.17
CA VAL A 174 3.83 4.06 18.57
C VAL A 174 4.47 5.10 19.48
N TYR A 175 5.38 5.91 18.95
CA TYR A 175 6.13 6.91 19.72
C TYR A 175 5.87 8.32 19.16
N PRO A 176 5.43 9.30 19.98
CA PRO A 176 5.23 10.67 19.53
C PRO A 176 6.57 11.42 19.38
N SER A 177 6.75 12.11 18.26
CA SER A 177 7.87 13.01 18.00
C SER A 177 7.35 14.45 17.87
N TYR A 178 7.56 15.24 18.92
CA TYR A 178 7.02 16.61 19.01
C TYR A 178 7.78 17.58 18.12
N ASP A 179 9.12 17.58 18.17
CA ASP A 179 10.01 18.49 17.44
C ASP A 179 10.61 17.86 16.16
N GLY A 180 10.08 16.71 15.75
CA GLY A 180 10.60 15.90 14.65
C GLY A 180 11.84 15.10 15.00
N LYS A 181 12.32 15.08 16.25
CA LYS A 181 13.39 14.17 16.72
C LYS A 181 12.82 13.06 17.60
N PHE A 182 13.56 11.95 17.70
CA PHE A 182 13.18 10.83 18.57
C PHE A 182 14.40 10.05 19.05
N SER A 183 14.24 9.38 20.20
CA SER A 183 15.15 8.37 20.73
C SER A 183 14.31 7.33 21.45
N ILE A 184 14.32 6.10 20.94
CA ILE A 184 13.41 5.03 21.35
C ILE A 184 14.26 3.82 21.73
N ASN A 185 14.15 3.37 22.98
CA ASN A 185 14.76 2.13 23.42
C ASN A 185 13.95 0.95 22.87
N LEU A 186 14.64 0.01 22.22
CA LEU A 186 14.06 -1.22 21.70
C LEU A 186 14.94 -2.41 22.07
N PRO A 187 14.35 -3.55 22.46
CA PRO A 187 15.09 -4.79 22.60
C PRO A 187 15.82 -5.15 21.31
N PRO A 188 16.97 -5.87 21.39
CA PRO A 188 17.61 -6.44 20.21
C PRO A 188 16.62 -7.23 19.37
N GLY A 189 16.67 -7.05 18.05
CA GLY A 189 15.69 -7.64 17.14
C GLY A 189 15.61 -6.91 15.80
N THR A 190 14.68 -7.34 14.96
CA THR A 190 14.46 -6.78 13.62
C THR A 190 13.10 -6.08 13.60
N TYR A 191 13.07 -4.84 13.12
CA TYR A 191 11.89 -3.99 13.13
C TYR A 191 11.69 -3.26 11.80
N TYR A 192 10.45 -2.88 11.53
CA TYR A 192 10.08 -2.00 10.42
C TYR A 192 9.62 -0.65 10.98
N VAL A 193 10.29 0.41 10.54
CA VAL A 193 10.08 1.77 11.06
C VAL A 193 9.38 2.63 10.02
N ILE A 194 8.31 3.29 10.44
CA ILE A 194 7.45 4.13 9.61
C ILE A 194 7.18 5.42 10.35
N ALA A 195 7.21 6.56 9.67
CA ALA A 195 6.77 7.83 10.23
C ALA A 195 5.42 8.23 9.63
N ARG A 196 4.52 8.79 10.44
CA ARG A 196 3.24 9.38 9.99
C ARG A 196 2.95 10.66 10.77
N LYS A 197 2.45 11.68 10.09
CA LYS A 197 1.85 12.88 10.65
C LYS A 197 0.55 13.12 9.90
N ARG A 198 -0.57 13.10 10.64
CA ARG A 198 -1.88 13.42 10.07
C ARG A 198 -2.12 14.92 10.10
N ALA A 199 -2.62 15.47 9.01
CA ALA A 199 -2.94 16.89 8.90
C ALA A 199 -4.00 17.31 9.95
N LYS A 200 -4.99 16.43 10.17
CA LYS A 200 -6.02 16.60 11.22
C LYS A 200 -5.56 16.23 12.62
N GLY A 201 -4.31 15.79 12.79
CA GLY A 201 -3.79 15.24 14.04
C GLY A 201 -4.25 13.81 14.33
N GLY A 202 -3.86 13.30 15.49
CA GLY A 202 -4.16 11.93 15.93
C GLY A 202 -3.16 10.86 15.45
N MET A 203 -3.12 9.76 16.21
CA MET A 203 -2.19 8.64 16.00
C MET A 203 -2.82 7.45 15.25
N TYR A 204 -4.13 7.41 15.07
CA TYR A 204 -4.82 6.30 14.39
C TYR A 204 -5.67 6.78 13.21
N GLY A 205 -6.07 5.83 12.35
CA GLY A 205 -6.83 6.09 11.13
C GLY A 205 -6.02 5.90 9.84
N PRO A 206 -6.67 5.98 8.66
CA PRO A 206 -5.97 5.94 7.38
C PRO A 206 -5.01 7.13 7.23
N ILE A 207 -4.06 7.02 6.29
CA ILE A 207 -3.36 8.20 5.79
C ILE A 207 -4.35 8.87 4.84
N GLU A 208 -4.63 10.15 5.00
CA GLU A 208 -5.50 10.93 4.11
C GLU A 208 -4.65 11.80 3.16
N GLU A 209 -5.28 12.33 2.11
CA GLU A 209 -4.64 13.38 1.33
C GLU A 209 -4.24 14.55 2.24
N GLY A 210 -3.02 15.05 2.05
CA GLY A 210 -2.46 16.10 2.90
C GLY A 210 -1.67 15.61 4.11
N ASP A 211 -1.79 14.33 4.49
CA ASP A 211 -0.95 13.74 5.53
C ASP A 211 0.50 13.59 5.06
N TRP A 212 1.43 13.49 6.00
CA TRP A 212 2.83 13.17 5.74
C TRP A 212 3.14 11.78 6.24
N PHE A 213 3.84 10.99 5.45
CA PHE A 213 4.26 9.67 5.87
C PHE A 213 5.49 9.24 5.08
N ASN A 214 6.25 8.28 5.59
CA ASN A 214 7.13 7.44 4.78
C ASN A 214 7.58 6.20 5.56
N PHE A 215 8.04 5.19 4.83
CA PHE A 215 8.81 4.07 5.36
C PHE A 215 10.28 4.47 5.42
N TYR A 216 10.98 4.05 6.46
CA TYR A 216 12.43 4.21 6.49
C TYR A 216 13.08 3.37 5.37
N HIS A 217 13.92 4.00 4.55
CA HIS A 217 14.58 3.35 3.41
C HIS A 217 15.51 2.20 3.83
N GLY A 218 16.06 2.26 5.05
CA GLY A 218 16.91 1.21 5.61
C GLY A 218 16.15 0.10 6.32
N ASN A 219 14.85 -0.06 6.06
CA ASN A 219 14.07 -1.18 6.56
C ASN A 219 14.52 -2.50 5.90
N PRO A 220 14.54 -3.62 6.64
CA PRO A 220 14.31 -3.70 8.08
C PRO A 220 15.48 -3.16 8.91
N VAL A 221 15.16 -2.55 10.06
CA VAL A 221 16.13 -2.05 11.03
C VAL A 221 16.48 -3.17 12.01
N VAL A 222 17.73 -3.65 11.94
CA VAL A 222 18.30 -4.59 12.91
C VAL A 222 18.91 -3.83 14.09
N ILE A 223 18.44 -4.11 15.29
CA ILE A 223 18.91 -3.55 16.56
C ILE A 223 19.79 -4.57 17.28
N LYS A 224 21.01 -4.16 17.64
CA LYS A 224 21.97 -4.97 18.40
C LYS A 224 22.03 -4.52 19.85
N LYS A 225 22.33 -5.45 20.75
CA LYS A 225 22.52 -5.13 22.17
C LYS A 225 23.64 -4.10 22.36
N GLY A 226 23.36 -3.02 23.08
CA GLY A 226 24.32 -1.96 23.41
C GLY A 226 24.55 -0.95 22.29
N PHE A 227 23.66 -0.88 21.29
CA PHE A 227 23.76 0.05 20.18
C PHE A 227 22.45 0.79 19.92
N MET A 228 22.57 2.09 19.69
CA MET A 228 21.52 2.96 19.18
C MET A 228 21.76 3.22 17.70
N LYS A 229 20.83 2.77 16.85
CA LYS A 229 20.91 2.93 15.39
C LYS A 229 20.33 4.27 14.97
N ASN A 230 21.04 4.99 14.08
CA ASN A 230 20.51 6.22 13.53
C ASN A 230 19.47 5.94 12.46
N VAL A 231 18.32 6.61 12.54
CA VAL A 231 17.21 6.49 11.58
C VAL A 231 16.75 7.90 11.19
N GLU A 232 16.95 8.26 9.93
CA GLU A 232 16.43 9.51 9.36
C GLU A 232 15.35 9.19 8.33
N ILE A 233 14.16 9.76 8.52
CA ILE A 233 12.99 9.49 7.68
C ILE A 233 12.56 10.80 7.00
N GLU A 234 12.84 10.92 5.71
CA GLU A 234 12.24 11.95 4.86
C GLU A 234 10.80 11.53 4.57
N CYS A 235 9.83 12.24 5.13
CA CYS A 235 8.43 12.05 4.78
C CYS A 235 8.14 12.60 3.39
N VAL A 236 7.08 12.07 2.77
CA VAL A 236 6.42 12.68 1.63
C VAL A 236 5.02 13.10 2.04
N LYS A 237 4.47 14.12 1.38
CA LYS A 237 3.05 14.44 1.53
C LYS A 237 2.25 13.47 0.67
N ARG A 238 1.17 12.91 1.20
CA ARG A 238 0.20 12.15 0.41
C ARG A 238 -0.49 13.12 -0.54
N LEU A 239 -0.22 12.95 -1.82
CA LEU A 239 -0.86 13.66 -2.92
C LEU A 239 -1.68 12.66 -3.71
N SER A 240 -2.92 13.02 -4.05
CA SER A 240 -3.76 12.25 -4.96
C SER A 240 -3.12 12.10 -6.35
N GLN A 241 -2.39 13.13 -6.81
CA GLN A 241 -1.88 13.28 -8.17
C GLN A 241 -0.90 12.21 -8.68
N LEU A 242 -0.29 11.42 -7.80
CA LEU A 242 0.60 10.31 -8.20
C LEU A 242 -0.18 9.01 -8.42
N GLU A 243 -1.38 8.91 -7.85
CA GLU A 243 -2.33 7.84 -8.05
C GLU A 243 -3.33 8.34 -9.10
N SER A 244 -3.19 7.89 -10.36
CA SER A 244 -4.19 8.25 -11.36
C SER A 244 -5.45 7.42 -11.12
N ASP A 245 -6.44 8.05 -10.50
CA ASP A 245 -7.82 7.60 -10.58
C ASP A 245 -8.49 8.11 -11.88
N GLU A 246 -7.73 8.60 -12.86
CA GLU A 246 -8.29 8.99 -14.16
C GLU A 246 -8.83 7.73 -14.86
N GLY A 247 -10.12 7.78 -15.19
CA GLY A 247 -10.83 6.65 -15.76
C GLY A 247 -11.39 5.66 -14.75
N TYR A 248 -11.09 5.79 -13.45
CA TYR A 248 -11.83 5.03 -12.44
C TYR A 248 -13.25 5.58 -12.29
N PRO A 249 -14.25 4.70 -12.31
CA PRO A 249 -15.60 5.05 -11.90
C PRO A 249 -15.64 5.76 -10.54
N LEU A 250 -16.42 6.83 -10.48
CA LEU A 250 -16.76 7.51 -9.24
C LEU A 250 -17.96 6.81 -8.60
N LEU A 251 -17.78 6.26 -7.40
CA LEU A 251 -18.87 5.90 -6.52
C LEU A 251 -19.23 7.11 -5.64
N THR A 252 -20.48 7.55 -5.74
CA THR A 252 -21.05 8.59 -4.89
C THR A 252 -22.24 8.06 -4.12
N GLY A 253 -22.63 8.75 -3.06
CA GLY A 253 -23.88 8.43 -2.40
C GLY A 253 -24.20 9.30 -1.21
N ILE A 254 -25.33 8.97 -0.58
CA ILE A 254 -25.83 9.63 0.63
C ILE A 254 -26.02 8.57 1.71
N ILE A 255 -25.54 8.88 2.91
CA ILE A 255 -25.73 8.08 4.12
C ILE A 255 -26.84 8.73 4.95
N MET A 256 -27.90 7.97 5.21
CA MET A 256 -29.04 8.42 6.01
C MET A 256 -29.37 7.42 7.10
N ASP A 257 -29.98 7.88 8.19
CA ASP A 257 -30.58 6.95 9.16
C ASP A 257 -31.93 6.39 8.67
N LYS A 258 -32.50 5.47 9.45
CA LYS A 258 -33.83 4.88 9.17
C LYS A 258 -34.98 5.89 9.07
N ASN A 259 -34.80 7.12 9.57
CA ASN A 259 -35.78 8.19 9.51
C ASN A 259 -35.53 9.13 8.31
N GLY A 260 -34.56 8.82 7.45
CA GLY A 260 -34.17 9.65 6.31
C GLY A 260 -33.30 10.86 6.66
N LYS A 261 -32.77 10.94 7.89
CA LYS A 261 -31.89 12.05 8.29
C LYS A 261 -30.46 11.78 7.80
N PRO A 262 -29.80 12.71 7.07
CA PRO A 262 -28.42 12.53 6.65
C PRO A 262 -27.47 12.43 7.85
N ARG A 263 -26.42 11.61 7.70
CA ARG A 263 -25.43 11.35 8.75
C ARG A 263 -24.02 11.67 8.29
N SER A 264 -23.40 12.63 8.96
CA SER A 264 -22.02 13.05 8.75
C SER A 264 -21.03 12.22 9.55
N GLY A 265 -19.76 12.26 9.15
CA GLY A 265 -18.69 11.62 9.90
C GLY A 265 -18.54 10.11 9.65
N ILE A 266 -19.32 9.52 8.74
CA ILE A 266 -19.36 8.06 8.51
C ILE A 266 -18.49 7.70 7.31
N PHE A 267 -17.72 6.62 7.43
CA PHE A 267 -16.94 6.03 6.34
C PHE A 267 -17.77 5.03 5.54
N VAL A 268 -17.60 4.99 4.23
CA VAL A 268 -18.02 3.88 3.37
C VAL A 268 -16.82 2.97 3.13
N MET A 269 -17.01 1.67 3.33
CA MET A 269 -15.99 0.64 3.26
C MET A 269 -16.41 -0.43 2.25
N LEU A 270 -15.50 -0.80 1.35
CA LEU A 270 -15.74 -1.78 0.29
C LEU A 270 -14.92 -3.06 0.52
N TYR A 271 -15.54 -4.21 0.22
CA TYR A 271 -14.98 -5.56 0.42
C TYR A 271 -15.25 -6.44 -0.80
N HIS A 272 -14.42 -7.47 -1.01
CA HIS A 272 -14.67 -8.50 -2.04
C HIS A 272 -15.59 -9.63 -1.54
N THR A 273 -15.74 -9.79 -0.22
CA THR A 273 -16.50 -10.91 0.36
C THR A 273 -17.80 -10.44 1.00
N LYS A 274 -18.86 -11.24 0.83
CA LYS A 274 -20.20 -10.94 1.37
C LYS A 274 -20.24 -10.78 2.88
N ASN A 275 -19.37 -11.50 3.60
CA ASN A 275 -19.29 -11.40 5.05
C ASN A 275 -18.67 -10.07 5.53
N MET A 276 -18.02 -9.30 4.64
CA MET A 276 -17.36 -8.03 4.94
C MET A 276 -16.46 -8.12 6.18
N GLN A 277 -15.76 -9.26 6.33
CA GLN A 277 -14.84 -9.51 7.42
C GLN A 277 -13.42 -9.10 7.05
N GLY A 278 -12.65 -8.70 8.07
CA GLY A 278 -11.26 -8.30 7.90
C GLY A 278 -11.11 -6.84 7.49
N LYS A 279 -10.06 -6.54 6.73
CA LYS A 279 -9.72 -5.18 6.35
C LYS A 279 -10.46 -4.79 5.07
N PRO A 280 -11.18 -3.65 5.02
CA PRO A 280 -11.75 -3.17 3.79
C PRO A 280 -10.66 -2.85 2.76
N LEU A 281 -11.01 -3.03 1.49
CA LEU A 281 -10.16 -2.73 0.33
C LEU A 281 -10.01 -1.22 0.15
N TYR A 282 -11.16 -0.55 0.24
CA TYR A 282 -11.29 0.88 0.01
C TYR A 282 -12.14 1.47 1.13
N ILE A 283 -11.73 2.64 1.59
CA ILE A 283 -12.45 3.43 2.60
C ILE A 283 -12.58 4.83 2.03
N SER A 284 -13.81 5.36 1.99
CA SER A 284 -14.05 6.73 1.54
C SER A 284 -13.49 7.75 2.54
N GLY A 285 -13.52 9.03 2.17
CA GLY A 285 -13.53 10.09 3.18
C GLY A 285 -14.77 9.98 4.08
N ARG A 286 -14.77 10.67 5.23
CA ARG A 286 -15.97 10.80 6.05
C ARG A 286 -17.07 11.52 5.27
N SER A 287 -18.31 11.09 5.45
CA SER A 287 -19.46 11.79 4.90
C SER A 287 -19.56 13.22 5.44
N ASP A 288 -20.00 14.14 4.59
CA ASP A 288 -20.19 15.54 4.95
C ASP A 288 -21.46 15.77 5.78
N THR A 289 -21.77 17.03 6.11
CA THR A 289 -22.98 17.41 6.86
C THR A 289 -24.29 17.03 6.19
N ASN A 290 -24.28 16.80 4.87
CA ASN A 290 -25.42 16.34 4.08
C ASN A 290 -25.43 14.80 3.94
N GLY A 291 -24.53 14.11 4.64
CA GLY A 291 -24.36 12.66 4.53
C GLY A 291 -23.73 12.22 3.21
N SER A 292 -23.23 13.14 2.40
CA SER A 292 -22.68 12.83 1.08
C SER A 292 -21.28 12.24 1.22
N PHE A 293 -20.98 11.22 0.42
CA PHE A 293 -19.64 10.66 0.30
C PHE A 293 -19.29 10.45 -1.18
N SER A 294 -17.98 10.38 -1.44
CA SER A 294 -17.45 10.00 -2.74
C SER A 294 -16.16 9.20 -2.59
N ILE A 295 -15.95 8.28 -3.53
CA ILE A 295 -14.73 7.50 -3.66
C ILE A 295 -14.58 7.03 -5.11
N LYS A 296 -13.39 7.17 -5.68
CA LYS A 296 -13.06 6.57 -6.98
C LYS A 296 -12.48 5.18 -6.73
N LEU A 297 -12.88 4.20 -7.54
CA LEU A 297 -12.39 2.83 -7.42
C LEU A 297 -12.37 2.11 -8.76
N PRO A 298 -11.53 1.06 -8.91
CA PRO A 298 -11.48 0.28 -10.14
C PRO A 298 -12.82 -0.39 -10.44
N PRO A 299 -13.10 -0.70 -11.71
CA PRO A 299 -14.23 -1.56 -12.06
C PRO A 299 -14.19 -2.91 -11.32
N GLY A 300 -15.33 -3.39 -10.87
CA GLY A 300 -15.44 -4.64 -10.13
C GLY A 300 -16.69 -4.75 -9.26
N VAL A 301 -16.84 -5.91 -8.62
CA VAL A 301 -17.96 -6.24 -7.73
C VAL A 301 -17.53 -6.04 -6.28
N TYR A 302 -18.29 -5.25 -5.53
CA TYR A 302 -17.97 -4.84 -4.16
C TYR A 302 -19.14 -4.98 -3.20
N TYR A 303 -18.88 -5.52 -2.01
CA TYR A 303 -19.80 -5.46 -0.87
C TYR A 303 -19.52 -4.20 -0.05
N VAL A 304 -20.58 -3.50 0.38
CA VAL A 304 -20.46 -2.15 0.93
C VAL A 304 -21.02 -2.09 2.35
N SER A 305 -20.24 -1.49 3.27
CA SER A 305 -20.69 -1.13 4.60
C SER A 305 -20.42 0.35 4.90
N ALA A 306 -21.25 0.97 5.74
CA ALA A 306 -21.05 2.30 6.28
C ALA A 306 -20.82 2.23 7.80
N ARG A 307 -19.77 2.89 8.29
CA ARG A 307 -19.33 2.83 9.70
C ARG A 307 -18.77 4.14 10.20
N GLU A 308 -19.12 4.51 11.42
CA GLU A 308 -18.51 5.66 12.11
C GLU A 308 -17.03 5.42 12.48
N ASN A 309 -16.72 4.19 12.90
CA ASN A 309 -15.38 3.78 13.35
C ASN A 309 -14.74 2.76 12.40
N ILE A 310 -13.41 2.88 12.21
CA ILE A 310 -12.62 1.96 11.39
C ILE A 310 -11.96 0.91 12.28
N GLY A 311 -12.22 -0.36 11.97
CA GLY A 311 -11.61 -1.50 12.64
C GLY A 311 -12.30 -1.89 13.94
N GLY A 312 -12.03 -3.12 14.39
CA GLY A 312 -12.73 -3.73 15.53
C GLY A 312 -14.17 -4.14 15.20
N PRO A 313 -14.83 -4.87 16.11
CA PRO A 313 -16.26 -5.13 16.00
C PRO A 313 -17.06 -3.85 16.25
N PRO A 314 -18.31 -3.78 15.76
CA PRO A 314 -19.23 -2.72 16.11
C PRO A 314 -19.34 -2.45 17.61
N ILE A 315 -19.26 -1.18 18.03
CA ILE A 315 -19.51 -0.79 19.42
C ILE A 315 -20.91 -0.20 19.58
N SER A 316 -21.53 -0.41 20.73
CA SER A 316 -22.84 0.16 21.08
C SER A 316 -22.87 1.68 20.86
N GLY A 317 -23.91 2.16 20.20
CA GLY A 317 -24.16 3.58 19.91
C GLY A 317 -23.56 4.09 18.60
N GLU A 318 -22.62 3.37 17.98
CA GLU A 318 -22.04 3.81 16.71
C GLU A 318 -23.04 3.65 15.55
N TRP A 319 -22.91 4.50 14.52
CA TRP A 319 -23.66 4.32 13.28
C TRP A 319 -23.06 3.21 12.40
N PHE A 320 -23.89 2.24 12.05
CA PHE A 320 -23.53 1.12 11.19
C PHE A 320 -24.63 0.80 10.17
N GLY A 321 -24.22 0.42 8.95
CA GLY A 321 -25.12 -0.05 7.90
C GLY A 321 -24.38 -0.87 6.86
N LYS A 322 -25.10 -1.68 6.10
CA LYS A 322 -24.55 -2.47 4.98
C LYS A 322 -25.58 -2.66 3.88
N LEU A 323 -25.12 -2.75 2.64
CA LEU A 323 -25.97 -3.20 1.54
C LEU A 323 -26.12 -4.73 1.61
N SER A 324 -27.31 -5.23 1.26
CA SER A 324 -27.60 -6.66 1.17
C SER A 324 -26.84 -7.33 0.03
N ASP A 325 -26.80 -6.63 -1.09
CA ASP A 325 -26.26 -7.09 -2.37
C ASP A 325 -24.99 -6.31 -2.72
N PRO A 326 -24.04 -6.93 -3.43
CA PRO A 326 -22.87 -6.21 -3.90
C PRO A 326 -23.27 -5.21 -4.98
N ILE A 327 -22.46 -4.19 -5.14
CA ILE A 327 -22.55 -3.25 -6.26
C ILE A 327 -21.54 -3.65 -7.33
N ASN A 328 -21.96 -3.60 -8.59
CA ASN A 328 -21.04 -3.70 -9.71
C ASN A 328 -20.65 -2.30 -10.17
N ILE A 329 -19.37 -2.04 -10.19
CA ILE A 329 -18.78 -0.77 -10.61
C ILE A 329 -18.21 -0.99 -11.99
N GLU A 330 -18.84 -0.43 -13.01
CA GLU A 330 -18.31 -0.39 -14.39
C GLU A 330 -18.18 1.05 -14.87
N ASN A 331 -19.03 1.92 -14.35
CA ASN A 331 -19.11 3.35 -14.61
C ASN A 331 -19.48 4.10 -13.32
N ASN A 332 -19.54 5.44 -13.39
CA ASN A 332 -19.92 6.26 -12.25
C ASN A 332 -21.24 5.77 -11.65
N THR A 333 -21.21 5.39 -10.38
CA THR A 333 -22.32 4.73 -9.69
C THR A 333 -22.76 5.60 -8.52
N LYS A 334 -24.07 5.69 -8.29
CA LYS A 334 -24.63 6.39 -7.14
C LYS A 334 -25.43 5.41 -6.27
N ILE A 335 -25.18 5.42 -4.98
CA ILE A 335 -25.88 4.56 -4.01
C ILE A 335 -26.45 5.36 -2.84
N GLN A 336 -27.34 4.75 -2.09
CA GLN A 336 -27.82 5.23 -0.80
C GLN A 336 -27.57 4.13 0.22
N ILE A 337 -27.07 4.50 1.39
CA ILE A 337 -26.83 3.55 2.49
C ILE A 337 -27.62 4.01 3.70
N THR A 338 -28.45 3.11 4.23
CA THR A 338 -29.15 3.32 5.50
C THR A 338 -28.28 2.82 6.64
N VAL A 339 -28.12 3.64 7.68
CA VAL A 339 -27.41 3.29 8.92
C VAL A 339 -28.34 3.34 10.12
N GLU A 340 -28.00 2.56 11.14
CA GLU A 340 -28.66 2.56 12.44
C GLU A 340 -27.61 2.54 13.56
N GLN A 341 -27.99 2.98 14.76
CA GLN A 341 -27.12 2.84 15.91
C GLN A 341 -27.09 1.39 16.35
N VAL A 342 -25.87 0.85 16.50
CA VAL A 342 -25.66 -0.46 17.08
C VAL A 342 -26.20 -0.46 18.51
N LYS A 343 -26.96 -1.49 18.86
CA LYS A 343 -27.55 -1.66 20.19
C LYS A 343 -26.61 -2.34 21.16
#